data_AF-A0A485L423-F1
#
_entry.id   AF-A0A485L423-F1
#
_cell.length_a   1.000
_cell.length_b   1.000
_cell.length_c   1.000
_cell.angle_alpha   90.00
_cell.angle_beta   90.00
_cell.angle_gamma   90.00
#
_symmetry.space_group_name_H-M   'P 1'
#
loop_
_entity.id
_entity.type
_entity.pdbx_description
1 polymer ?
#
loop_
_entity_poly.entity_id
_entity_poly.type
_entity_poly.pdbx_seq_one_letter_code
_entity_poly.pdbx_strand_id
1 'polypeptide(L)'
;MLTLYCAAIGDGRPFKVEVHKTKTVYDLKLIIKGERPNFFTGDASDLDLYVAIMDNEWMPATESIYEELTKHDGVPGYLIKTNRMNPAREVGKCLPSDLGTECIHILVVKMFKLVCVVVASEGIPFSVSIDAGDYIHDLKKLIKVEMKYKFPADKLDLYLALKDRTWIGSKSEFAQGIMKGEVCEAVKKLIQQEKKLDPADTVGDCFVENDVEKKPEIGKSQIHVLVKVPVLNDATRANFPVSESTLKRLVELAEVLDAKKLCTADLTQGDVKLNPISLKDFNFSNLGPWEINTWINTQEICRVTDFPQECFIRKEAVDIFNILKERGSYQIVLLGSAGVGKSLLLVLYAFWMAFEEKRSVLLVRRIKGEGKGIFFVYLNGDDPSNCWTVSVLSDRSMESILEKFRRNKCLCLDGFVQSEMTTFLKTFSVLATSAQYNTKQDDAPVLKRCLVPFWSHSDLQLFGEHKNMDSISIEKMYFISGGSLRYFLMDEKTAMNCIDEAFSGVDPSSPDLLKTQYGTSSMSQIDRIRMATLKCNG
;
A
#
# COMPACT_ATOMS: atom_id res chain seq x y z
N MET A 1 25.90 -22.27 21.57
CA MET A 1 25.17 -21.61 22.67
C MET A 1 25.77 -20.23 22.85
N LEU A 2 24.94 -19.21 23.07
CA LEU A 2 25.35 -17.85 23.39
C LEU A 2 24.93 -17.56 24.83
N THR A 3 25.79 -16.87 25.57
CA THR A 3 25.50 -16.33 26.89
C THR A 3 25.37 -14.81 26.75
N LEU A 4 24.16 -14.29 26.98
CA LEU A 4 23.85 -12.88 26.82
C LEU A 4 23.58 -12.24 28.19
N TYR A 5 24.16 -11.06 28.44
CA TYR A 5 23.79 -10.22 29.57
C TYR A 5 22.75 -9.22 29.08
N CYS A 6 21.56 -9.29 29.65
CA CYS A 6 20.43 -8.46 29.31
C CYS A 6 20.19 -7.45 30.44
N ALA A 7 19.80 -6.22 30.09
CA ALA A 7 19.31 -5.25 31.05
C ALA A 7 17.94 -4.73 30.62
N ALA A 8 17.02 -4.71 31.57
CA ALA A 8 15.68 -4.19 31.37
C ALA A 8 15.68 -2.67 31.61
N ILE A 9 15.16 -1.90 30.66
CA ILE A 9 15.00 -0.46 30.84
C ILE A 9 13.85 -0.21 31.83
N GLY A 10 14.06 0.69 32.80
CA GLY A 10 13.16 0.96 33.92
C GLY A 10 13.39 0.09 35.16
N ASP A 11 13.98 -1.11 35.03
CA ASP A 11 14.39 -1.96 36.17
C ASP A 11 15.91 -1.88 36.43
N GLY A 12 16.71 -1.63 35.38
CA GLY A 12 18.17 -1.44 35.43
C GLY A 12 18.98 -2.66 35.86
N ARG A 13 18.35 -3.71 36.41
CA ARG A 13 19.04 -4.90 36.91
C ARG A 13 19.49 -5.82 35.78
N PRO A 14 20.78 -6.11 35.63
CA PRO A 14 21.26 -7.06 34.63
C PRO A 14 20.80 -8.49 34.97
N PHE A 15 20.65 -9.31 33.95
CA PHE A 15 20.45 -10.76 34.09
C PHE A 15 21.06 -11.51 32.93
N LYS A 16 21.41 -12.76 33.17
CA LYS A 16 22.01 -13.64 32.17
C LYS A 16 20.93 -14.48 31.49
N VAL A 17 21.04 -14.63 30.18
CA VAL A 17 20.20 -15.49 29.35
C VAL A 17 21.07 -16.40 28.48
N GLU A 18 20.69 -17.68 28.38
CA GLU A 18 21.33 -18.63 27.48
C GLU A 18 20.44 -18.98 26.30
N VAL A 19 20.97 -18.86 25.08
CA VAL A 19 20.19 -19.06 23.85
C VAL A 19 21.03 -19.69 22.75
N HIS A 20 20.45 -20.57 21.94
CA HIS A 20 21.15 -21.11 20.78
C HIS A 20 21.21 -20.06 19.66
N LYS A 21 22.36 -19.90 18.99
CA LYS A 21 22.58 -18.84 17.98
C LYS A 21 21.60 -18.85 16.80
N THR A 22 21.04 -20.02 16.48
CA THR A 22 20.08 -20.21 15.38
C THR A 22 18.62 -20.02 15.82
N LYS A 23 18.37 -19.80 17.10
CA LYS A 23 17.02 -19.43 17.58
C LYS A 23 16.69 -18.04 17.12
N THR A 24 15.40 -17.77 16.95
CA THR A 24 14.92 -16.46 16.53
C THR A 24 14.99 -15.47 17.69
N VAL A 25 14.98 -14.19 17.36
CA VAL A 25 14.84 -13.12 18.36
C VAL A 25 13.53 -13.26 19.12
N TYR A 26 12.45 -13.76 18.50
CA TYR A 26 11.21 -14.06 19.22
C TYR A 26 11.37 -15.19 20.25
N ASP A 27 12.11 -16.24 19.93
CA ASP A 27 12.46 -17.28 20.91
C ASP A 27 13.24 -16.68 22.09
N LEU A 28 14.16 -15.74 21.84
CA LEU A 28 14.88 -15.03 22.89
C LEU A 28 13.94 -14.20 23.78
N LYS A 29 12.92 -13.53 23.20
CA LYS A 29 11.89 -12.82 23.99
C LYS A 29 11.14 -13.76 24.93
N LEU A 30 10.80 -14.98 24.48
CA LEU A 30 10.17 -16.00 25.33
C LEU A 30 11.07 -16.44 26.48
N ILE A 31 12.37 -16.66 26.22
CA ILE A 31 13.34 -17.04 27.26
C ILE A 31 13.48 -15.91 28.28
N ILE A 32 13.65 -14.66 27.83
CA ILE A 32 13.75 -13.48 28.71
C ILE A 32 12.52 -13.37 29.62
N LYS A 33 11.32 -13.55 29.07
CA LYS A 33 10.08 -13.54 29.85
C LYS A 33 10.07 -14.66 30.91
N GLY A 34 10.56 -15.85 30.57
CA GLY A 34 10.67 -16.98 31.50
C GLY A 34 11.65 -16.74 32.65
N GLU A 35 12.79 -16.09 32.36
CA GLU A 35 13.81 -15.75 33.37
C GLU A 35 13.39 -14.58 34.27
N ARG A 36 12.55 -13.66 33.76
CA ARG A 36 12.11 -12.46 34.49
C ARG A 36 10.57 -12.33 34.47
N PRO A 37 9.82 -13.26 35.09
CA PRO A 37 8.35 -13.25 35.04
C PRO A 37 7.72 -12.06 35.79
N ASN A 38 8.41 -11.53 36.82
CA ASN A 38 7.94 -10.38 37.60
C ASN A 38 8.28 -9.03 36.96
N PHE A 39 9.25 -9.00 36.02
CA PHE A 39 9.60 -7.79 35.29
C PHE A 39 8.51 -7.42 34.28
N PHE A 40 7.86 -8.43 33.70
CA PHE A 40 6.88 -8.21 32.64
C PHE A 40 5.78 -9.28 32.63
N THR A 41 4.53 -8.84 32.82
CA THR A 41 3.31 -9.66 32.92
C THR A 41 2.59 -9.89 31.59
N GLY A 42 2.95 -9.15 30.53
CA GLY A 42 2.26 -9.18 29.22
C GLY A 42 2.72 -10.31 28.29
N ASP A 43 2.46 -10.18 26.99
CA ASP A 43 2.89 -11.17 25.99
C ASP A 43 4.35 -10.93 25.56
N ALA A 44 5.12 -11.98 25.26
CA ALA A 44 6.50 -11.81 24.83
C ALA A 44 6.63 -10.95 23.55
N SER A 45 5.55 -10.83 22.76
CA SER A 45 5.47 -9.91 21.63
C SER A 45 5.49 -8.43 22.01
N ASP A 46 5.13 -8.06 23.24
CA ASP A 46 5.18 -6.67 23.73
C ASP A 46 6.58 -6.27 24.25
N LEU A 47 7.54 -7.19 24.27
CA LEU A 47 8.95 -6.86 24.50
C LEU A 47 9.59 -6.45 23.18
N ASP A 48 10.43 -5.43 23.19
CA ASP A 48 11.40 -5.18 22.12
C ASP A 48 12.82 -5.33 22.63
N LEU A 49 13.70 -5.85 21.77
CA LEU A 49 15.09 -6.14 22.09
C LEU A 49 15.99 -5.26 21.22
N TYR A 50 16.97 -4.63 21.86
CA TYR A 50 17.96 -3.79 21.20
C TYR A 50 19.36 -4.31 21.51
N VAL A 51 20.23 -4.28 20.51
CA VAL A 51 21.65 -4.56 20.72
C VAL A 51 22.26 -3.37 21.44
N ALA A 52 22.91 -3.62 22.58
CA ALA A 52 23.47 -2.59 23.45
C ALA A 52 24.85 -2.11 22.97
N ILE A 53 24.91 -1.65 21.72
CA ILE A 53 26.13 -1.09 21.11
C ILE A 53 25.92 0.39 20.84
N MET A 54 26.85 1.21 21.32
CA MET A 54 26.89 2.66 21.09
C MET A 54 28.27 3.03 20.57
N ASP A 55 28.33 3.83 19.51
CA ASP A 55 29.59 4.23 18.87
C ASP A 55 30.54 3.07 18.51
N ASN A 56 29.95 1.94 18.12
CA ASN A 56 30.61 0.66 17.82
C ASN A 56 31.23 -0.09 19.03
N GLU A 57 30.93 0.33 20.25
CA GLU A 57 31.37 -0.33 21.49
C GLU A 57 30.19 -0.90 22.28
N TRP A 58 30.43 -2.01 22.99
CA TRP A 58 29.43 -2.59 23.89
C TRP A 58 29.21 -1.72 25.11
N MET A 59 27.94 -1.58 25.53
CA MET A 59 27.59 -0.85 26.74
C MET A 59 28.18 -1.54 27.99
N PRO A 60 28.92 -0.83 28.85
CA PRO A 60 29.57 -1.44 30.01
C PRO A 60 28.56 -1.84 31.09
N ALA A 61 28.78 -3.01 31.70
CA ALA A 61 27.96 -3.55 32.79
C ALA A 61 28.36 -2.92 34.14
N THR A 62 28.03 -1.64 34.34
CA THR A 62 28.41 -0.86 35.53
C THR A 62 27.20 -0.35 36.30
N GLU A 63 27.35 -0.17 37.61
CA GLU A 63 26.28 0.38 38.48
C GLU A 63 25.78 1.75 38.00
N SER A 64 26.67 2.62 37.51
CA SER A 64 26.27 3.92 36.94
C SER A 64 25.34 3.78 35.73
N ILE A 65 25.60 2.80 34.86
CA ILE A 65 24.73 2.52 33.71
C ILE A 65 23.40 1.92 34.18
N TYR A 66 23.42 1.03 35.17
CA TYR A 66 22.19 0.47 35.73
C TYR A 66 21.30 1.55 36.36
N GLU A 67 21.88 2.45 37.16
CA GLU A 67 21.18 3.61 37.71
C GLU A 67 20.61 4.52 36.62
N GLU A 68 21.33 4.72 35.52
CA GLU A 68 20.84 5.47 34.38
C GLU A 68 19.64 4.77 33.73
N LEU A 69 19.75 3.46 33.47
CA LEU A 69 18.66 2.66 32.90
C LEU A 69 17.41 2.60 33.79
N THR A 70 17.55 2.72 35.12
CA THR A 70 16.38 2.83 36.03
C THR A 70 15.65 4.16 35.95
N LYS A 71 16.32 5.23 35.50
CA LYS A 71 15.71 6.57 35.39
C LYS A 71 14.92 6.75 34.10
N HIS A 72 14.98 5.77 33.20
CA HIS A 72 14.32 5.79 31.90
C HIS A 72 13.21 4.75 31.87
N ASP A 73 12.00 5.16 31.48
CA ASP A 73 10.89 4.24 31.28
C ASP A 73 10.95 3.51 29.91
N GLY A 74 11.79 4.01 28.99
CA GLY A 74 11.90 3.55 27.62
C GLY A 74 13.28 3.76 27.02
N VAL A 75 13.52 3.31 25.77
CA VAL A 75 14.84 3.42 25.13
C VAL A 75 15.28 4.89 25.11
N PRO A 76 16.38 5.26 25.80
CA PRO A 76 16.91 6.60 25.71
C PRO A 76 17.13 7.00 24.24
N GLY A 77 16.73 8.20 23.84
CA GLY A 77 16.72 8.61 22.42
C GLY A 77 18.06 8.52 21.67
N TYR A 78 19.17 8.37 22.39
CA TYR A 78 20.51 8.10 21.84
C TYR A 78 20.73 6.64 21.40
N LEU A 79 19.91 5.69 21.87
CA LEU A 79 19.91 4.30 21.42
C LEU A 79 19.06 4.18 20.15
N ILE A 80 19.75 4.32 19.02
CA ILE A 80 19.18 4.45 17.68
C ILE A 80 18.29 3.24 17.31
N LYS A 81 17.15 3.50 16.64
CA LYS A 81 16.25 2.48 16.02
C LYS A 81 16.97 1.41 15.19
N THR A 82 18.20 1.67 14.73
CA THR A 82 19.05 0.75 13.97
C THR A 82 19.48 -0.47 14.78
N ASN A 83 19.49 -0.38 16.11
CA ASN A 83 19.89 -1.49 16.99
C ASN A 83 18.73 -2.42 17.35
N ARG A 84 17.50 -2.10 16.93
CA ARG A 84 16.32 -2.92 17.19
C ARG A 84 16.45 -4.27 16.47
N MET A 85 16.31 -5.35 17.22
CA MET A 85 16.39 -6.69 16.69
C MET A 85 15.08 -7.11 16.02
N ASN A 86 15.15 -7.62 14.79
CA ASN A 86 13.98 -8.17 14.10
C ASN A 86 13.56 -9.52 14.72
N PRO A 87 12.31 -9.69 15.20
CA PRO A 87 11.82 -10.92 15.83
C PRO A 87 12.03 -12.20 15.02
N ALA A 88 11.97 -12.12 13.68
CA ALA A 88 12.10 -13.28 12.79
C ALA A 88 13.56 -13.65 12.48
N ARG A 89 14.53 -12.80 12.82
CA ARG A 89 15.95 -13.04 12.52
C ARG A 89 16.57 -13.94 13.59
N GLU A 90 17.56 -14.73 13.19
CA GLU A 90 18.35 -15.53 14.14
C GLU A 90 19.19 -14.62 15.04
N VAL A 91 19.25 -14.94 16.34
CA VAL A 91 19.99 -14.16 17.35
C VAL A 91 21.46 -13.97 16.94
N GLY A 92 22.11 -15.04 16.49
CA GLY A 92 23.52 -15.00 16.07
C GLY A 92 23.78 -14.12 14.84
N LYS A 93 22.76 -13.81 14.03
CA LYS A 93 22.87 -12.89 12.88
C LYS A 93 22.62 -11.43 13.26
N CYS A 94 22.23 -11.16 14.50
CA CYS A 94 21.96 -9.81 15.00
C CYS A 94 23.11 -9.27 15.86
N LEU A 95 24.04 -10.12 16.29
CA LEU A 95 25.12 -9.77 17.20
C LEU A 95 26.47 -9.81 16.46
N PRO A 96 27.43 -8.95 16.85
CA PRO A 96 28.82 -9.10 16.44
C PRO A 96 29.39 -10.48 16.80
N SER A 97 30.47 -10.88 16.11
CA SER A 97 31.14 -12.16 16.37
C SER A 97 31.86 -12.22 17.71
N ASP A 98 32.26 -11.06 18.25
CA ASP A 98 32.87 -10.93 19.56
C ASP A 98 31.85 -10.39 20.56
N LEU A 99 31.52 -11.20 21.56
CA LEU A 99 30.69 -10.81 22.69
C LEU A 99 31.64 -10.40 23.79
N GLY A 100 31.76 -9.09 24.03
CA GLY A 100 32.63 -8.55 25.07
C GLY A 100 32.35 -9.16 26.44
N THR A 101 33.34 -9.08 27.33
CA THR A 101 33.18 -9.48 28.74
C THR A 101 32.75 -8.29 29.57
N GLU A 102 31.88 -8.50 30.57
CA GLU A 102 31.43 -7.43 31.48
C GLU A 102 30.69 -6.27 30.76
N CYS A 103 29.91 -6.63 29.73
CA CYS A 103 29.08 -5.70 29.00
C CYS A 103 27.61 -6.14 29.02
N ILE A 104 26.72 -5.17 28.84
CA ILE A 104 25.33 -5.42 28.50
C ILE A 104 25.30 -5.75 27.00
N HIS A 105 24.67 -6.86 26.62
CA HIS A 105 24.51 -7.28 25.23
C HIS A 105 23.15 -6.86 24.66
N ILE A 106 22.10 -6.99 25.46
CA ILE A 106 20.71 -6.76 25.03
C ILE A 106 20.01 -5.81 25.99
N LEU A 107 19.40 -4.76 25.46
CA LEU A 107 18.43 -3.95 26.19
C LEU A 107 17.02 -4.47 25.93
N VAL A 108 16.27 -4.67 27.01
CA VAL A 108 14.89 -5.17 26.98
C VAL A 108 13.95 -4.03 27.29
N VAL A 109 13.01 -3.78 26.38
CA VAL A 109 12.13 -2.62 26.39
C VAL A 109 10.69 -3.09 26.40
N LYS A 110 9.87 -2.47 27.23
CA LYS A 110 8.43 -2.74 27.30
C LYS A 110 7.69 -1.80 26.36
N MET A 111 7.00 -2.36 25.35
CA MET A 111 6.15 -1.58 24.45
C MET A 111 4.72 -1.52 25.00
N PHE A 112 4.11 -0.34 24.97
CA PHE A 112 2.69 -0.16 25.26
C PHE A 112 1.85 -0.35 24.00
N LYS A 113 0.85 -1.22 24.08
CA LYS A 113 -0.19 -1.34 23.05
C LYS A 113 -1.42 -0.54 23.46
N LEU A 114 -1.45 0.73 23.07
CA LEU A 114 -2.56 1.63 23.36
C LEU A 114 -3.67 1.45 22.34
N VAL A 115 -4.90 1.33 22.83
CA VAL A 115 -6.11 1.32 21.99
C VAL A 115 -6.67 2.73 21.94
N CYS A 116 -6.76 3.28 20.74
CA CYS A 116 -7.23 4.61 20.43
C CYS A 116 -8.61 4.56 19.77
N VAL A 117 -9.46 5.55 20.02
CA VAL A 117 -10.72 5.73 19.31
C VAL A 117 -10.90 7.19 18.92
N VAL A 118 -11.39 7.44 17.71
CA VAL A 118 -11.66 8.80 17.24
C VAL A 118 -13.00 9.27 17.79
N VAL A 119 -13.04 10.46 18.38
CA VAL A 119 -14.27 11.07 18.92
C VAL A 119 -14.98 11.86 17.84
N ALA A 120 -16.32 11.80 17.85
CA ALA A 120 -17.21 12.54 16.94
C ALA A 120 -17.14 12.09 15.46
N SER A 121 -16.61 10.90 15.21
CA SER A 121 -16.73 10.18 13.94
C SER A 121 -17.08 8.73 14.25
N GLU A 122 -17.95 8.10 13.47
CA GLU A 122 -18.08 6.64 13.52
C GLU A 122 -16.71 6.01 13.26
N GLY A 123 -16.24 5.19 14.20
CA GLY A 123 -14.84 4.79 14.23
C GLY A 123 -14.62 3.53 15.04
N ILE A 124 -13.89 2.60 14.44
CA ILE A 124 -13.47 1.37 15.10
C ILE A 124 -12.23 1.69 15.95
N PRO A 125 -12.14 1.21 17.21
CA PRO A 125 -10.93 1.36 17.99
C PRO A 125 -9.75 0.69 17.28
N PHE A 126 -8.62 1.39 17.21
CA PHE A 126 -7.40 0.92 16.58
C PHE A 126 -6.27 0.87 17.61
N SER A 127 -5.29 0.00 17.41
CA SER A 127 -4.17 -0.14 18.34
C SER A 127 -2.89 0.46 17.79
N VAL A 128 -2.18 1.23 18.60
CA VAL A 128 -0.84 1.73 18.31
C VAL A 128 0.14 1.14 19.32
N SER A 129 1.32 0.76 18.86
CA SER A 129 2.41 0.28 19.72
C SER A 129 3.43 1.39 19.88
N ILE A 130 3.76 1.75 21.12
CA ILE A 130 4.61 2.89 21.44
C ILE A 130 5.48 2.60 22.67
N ASP A 131 6.68 3.16 22.72
CA ASP A 131 7.57 3.05 23.89
C ASP A 131 7.02 3.92 25.05
N ALA A 132 7.21 3.49 26.29
CA ALA A 132 6.96 4.29 27.48
C ALA A 132 7.78 5.61 27.47
N GLY A 133 9.02 5.54 27.00
CA GLY A 133 9.92 6.70 26.94
C GLY A 133 9.63 7.64 25.77
N ASP A 134 8.77 7.25 24.81
CA ASP A 134 8.37 8.13 23.73
C ASP A 134 7.50 9.28 24.27
N TYR A 135 7.53 10.43 23.60
CA TYR A 135 6.67 11.56 23.94
C TYR A 135 5.25 11.39 23.39
N ILE A 136 4.27 12.03 24.03
CA ILE A 136 2.90 12.12 23.48
C ILE A 136 2.88 12.73 22.08
N HIS A 137 3.83 13.62 21.75
CA HIS A 137 4.02 14.10 20.38
C HIS A 137 4.27 12.96 19.37
N ASP A 138 5.07 11.95 19.73
CA ASP A 138 5.34 10.80 18.86
C ASP A 138 4.14 9.87 18.76
N LEU A 139 3.33 9.75 19.82
CA LEU A 139 2.01 9.11 19.76
C LEU A 139 1.08 9.79 18.74
N LYS A 140 1.04 11.13 18.71
CA LYS A 140 0.27 11.88 17.69
C LYS A 140 0.77 11.59 16.28
N LYS A 141 2.09 11.48 16.07
CA LYS A 141 2.66 11.12 14.76
C LYS A 141 2.27 9.71 14.35
N LEU A 142 2.34 8.73 15.26
CA LEU A 142 1.94 7.35 15.00
C LEU A 142 0.46 7.27 14.62
N ILE A 143 -0.43 7.92 15.39
CA ILE A 143 -1.86 7.99 15.08
C ILE A 143 -2.10 8.65 13.72
N LYS A 144 -1.39 9.75 13.41
CA LYS A 144 -1.49 10.40 12.10
C LYS A 144 -1.10 9.44 10.97
N VAL A 145 -0.03 8.67 11.11
CA VAL A 145 0.44 7.72 10.10
C VAL A 145 -0.54 6.56 9.95
N GLU A 146 -0.97 5.98 11.07
CA GLU A 146 -1.94 4.87 11.12
C GLU A 146 -3.27 5.26 10.46
N MET A 147 -3.80 6.42 10.83
CA MET A 147 -5.05 6.97 10.31
C MET A 147 -4.89 7.74 9.00
N LYS A 148 -3.65 7.86 8.49
CA LYS A 148 -3.27 8.56 7.25
C LYS A 148 -3.82 10.00 7.18
N TYR A 149 -3.85 10.72 8.30
CA TYR A 149 -4.31 12.11 8.30
C TYR A 149 -3.35 13.02 7.52
N LYS A 150 -3.92 13.89 6.69
CA LYS A 150 -3.15 14.82 5.84
C LYS A 150 -2.73 16.10 6.55
N PHE A 151 -3.32 16.39 7.71
CA PHE A 151 -2.98 17.57 8.51
C PHE A 151 -1.77 17.28 9.44
N PRO A 152 -1.06 18.32 9.91
CA PRO A 152 0.04 18.19 10.87
C PRO A 152 -0.37 17.49 12.18
N ALA A 153 0.50 16.65 12.75
CA ALA A 153 0.14 15.81 13.91
C ALA A 153 -0.19 16.63 15.17
N ASP A 154 0.34 17.86 15.28
CA ASP A 154 0.00 18.84 16.32
C ASP A 154 -1.47 19.26 16.31
N LYS A 155 -2.20 19.06 15.20
CA LYS A 155 -3.64 19.33 15.14
C LYS A 155 -4.49 18.27 15.82
N LEU A 156 -3.93 17.11 16.18
CA LEU A 156 -4.63 16.12 16.99
C LEU A 156 -4.63 16.56 18.45
N ASP A 157 -5.79 16.49 19.09
CA ASP A 157 -5.90 16.54 20.54
C ASP A 157 -6.15 15.13 21.06
N LEU A 158 -5.30 14.67 21.98
CA LEU A 158 -5.40 13.35 22.60
C LEU A 158 -5.86 13.50 24.04
N TYR A 159 -6.72 12.60 24.50
CA TYR A 159 -7.22 12.59 25.86
C TYR A 159 -7.15 11.18 26.45
N LEU A 160 -6.93 11.07 27.75
CA LEU A 160 -7.02 9.78 28.43
C LEU A 160 -8.46 9.28 28.44
N ALA A 161 -8.65 8.03 28.01
CA ALA A 161 -9.91 7.31 28.09
C ALA A 161 -10.12 6.72 29.50
N LEU A 162 -9.89 7.53 30.54
CA LEU A 162 -9.91 7.13 31.95
C LEU A 162 -11.11 7.76 32.65
N LYS A 163 -12.09 6.94 33.03
CA LYS A 163 -13.31 7.36 33.73
C LYS A 163 -13.35 6.72 35.11
N ASP A 164 -13.56 7.52 36.16
CA ASP A 164 -13.65 7.02 37.54
C ASP A 164 -12.48 6.10 37.94
N ARG A 165 -11.24 6.51 37.59
CA ARG A 165 -9.99 5.76 37.76
C ARG A 165 -9.95 4.38 37.07
N THR A 166 -10.80 4.15 36.09
CA THR A 166 -10.86 2.90 35.31
C THR A 166 -10.77 3.19 33.81
N TRP A 167 -10.03 2.37 33.06
CA TRP A 167 -10.02 2.46 31.60
C TRP A 167 -11.39 2.13 31.03
N ILE A 168 -11.80 2.84 29.97
CA ILE A 168 -13.07 2.59 29.31
C ILE A 168 -13.02 1.20 28.66
N GLY A 169 -13.85 0.26 29.13
CA GLY A 169 -13.94 -1.07 28.50
C GLY A 169 -14.47 -0.96 27.07
N SER A 170 -13.84 -1.64 26.12
CA SER A 170 -14.21 -1.57 24.69
C SER A 170 -15.62 -2.05 24.40
N LYS A 171 -16.19 -2.88 25.28
CA LYS A 171 -17.58 -3.38 25.18
C LYS A 171 -18.59 -2.57 25.99
N SER A 172 -18.14 -1.59 26.77
CA SER A 172 -19.04 -0.76 27.58
C SER A 172 -20.01 0.02 26.69
N GLU A 173 -21.23 0.26 27.17
CA GLU A 173 -22.19 1.12 26.47
C GLU A 173 -21.59 2.50 26.16
N PHE A 174 -20.74 2.99 27.06
CA PHE A 174 -19.99 4.22 26.88
C PHE A 174 -19.03 4.18 25.68
N ALA A 175 -18.26 3.10 25.53
CA ALA A 175 -17.39 2.88 24.38
C ALA A 175 -18.18 2.69 23.07
N GLN A 176 -19.29 1.95 23.12
CA GLN A 176 -20.16 1.75 21.97
C GLN A 176 -20.77 3.07 21.48
N GLY A 177 -21.18 3.96 22.40
CA GLY A 177 -21.63 5.31 22.05
C GLY A 177 -20.55 6.11 21.34
N ILE A 178 -19.32 6.11 21.85
CA ILE A 178 -18.18 6.77 21.19
C ILE A 178 -17.93 6.20 19.78
N MET A 179 -17.95 4.87 19.63
CA MET A 179 -17.73 4.21 18.33
C MET A 179 -18.83 4.49 17.30
N LYS A 180 -20.07 4.74 17.76
CA LYS A 180 -21.20 5.20 16.95
C LYS A 180 -21.17 6.70 16.65
N GLY A 181 -20.11 7.41 17.06
CA GLY A 181 -20.00 8.86 16.89
C GLY A 181 -20.90 9.68 17.82
N GLU A 182 -21.55 9.05 18.82
CA GLU A 182 -22.42 9.74 19.78
C GLU A 182 -21.56 10.57 20.74
N VAL A 183 -21.65 11.89 20.63
CA VAL A 183 -21.00 12.82 21.57
C VAL A 183 -21.95 13.09 22.73
N CYS A 184 -22.10 12.11 23.63
CA CYS A 184 -22.93 12.27 24.83
C CYS A 184 -22.26 13.22 25.85
N GLU A 185 -23.04 13.79 26.78
CA GLU A 185 -22.54 14.72 27.80
C GLU A 185 -21.39 14.13 28.65
N ALA A 186 -21.34 12.81 28.81
CA ALA A 186 -20.23 12.15 29.50
C ALA A 186 -18.92 12.13 28.68
N VAL A 187 -18.98 12.06 27.34
CA VAL A 187 -17.80 12.23 26.47
C VAL A 187 -17.33 13.68 26.46
N LYS A 188 -18.27 14.64 26.42
CA LYS A 188 -17.93 16.07 26.56
C LYS A 188 -17.29 16.37 27.91
N LYS A 189 -17.80 15.80 29.00
CA LYS A 189 -17.20 15.91 30.34
C LYS A 189 -15.79 15.32 30.39
N LEU A 190 -15.52 14.15 29.82
CA LEU A 190 -14.16 13.59 29.79
C LEU A 190 -13.17 14.46 28.99
N ILE A 191 -13.63 15.08 27.91
CA ILE A 191 -12.83 16.01 27.09
C ILE A 191 -12.65 17.37 27.78
N GLN A 192 -13.64 17.82 28.57
CA GLN A 192 -13.63 19.10 29.30
C GLN A 192 -12.94 19.04 30.68
N GLN A 193 -12.84 17.87 31.31
CA GLN A 193 -12.21 17.66 32.63
C GLN A 193 -10.66 17.64 32.58
N GLU A 194 -10.05 18.31 31.60
CA GLU A 194 -8.58 18.52 31.50
C GLU A 194 -7.70 17.24 31.53
N LYS A 195 -8.17 16.10 31.03
CA LYS A 195 -7.30 14.94 30.76
C LYS A 195 -6.66 14.97 29.37
N LYS A 196 -6.34 16.17 28.89
CA LYS A 196 -5.65 16.38 27.62
C LYS A 196 -4.20 15.97 27.83
N LEU A 197 -3.69 15.12 26.95
CA LEU A 197 -2.29 14.72 26.98
C LEU A 197 -1.41 15.85 26.46
N ASP A 198 -0.47 16.31 27.27
CA ASP A 198 0.52 17.31 26.86
C ASP A 198 1.54 16.67 25.92
N PRO A 199 1.79 17.22 24.72
CA PRO A 199 2.83 16.73 23.83
C PRO A 199 4.24 16.61 24.43
N ALA A 200 4.55 17.36 25.49
CA ALA A 200 5.84 17.37 26.17
C ALA A 200 5.99 16.26 27.23
N ASP A 201 4.90 15.62 27.65
CA ASP A 201 4.95 14.51 28.59
C ASP A 201 5.36 13.20 27.89
N THR A 202 5.98 12.29 28.64
CA THR A 202 6.24 10.93 28.15
C THR A 202 4.99 10.06 28.23
N VAL A 203 4.96 8.98 27.44
CA VAL A 203 3.90 7.97 27.54
C VAL A 203 3.91 7.32 28.93
N GLY A 204 5.08 7.09 29.51
CA GLY A 204 5.26 6.61 30.88
C GLY A 204 4.51 7.47 31.89
N ASP A 205 4.82 8.77 31.95
CA ASP A 205 4.17 9.72 32.88
C ASP A 205 2.63 9.74 32.74
N CYS A 206 2.16 9.62 31.50
CA CYS A 206 0.75 9.69 31.19
C CYS A 206 -0.01 8.40 31.55
N PHE A 207 0.59 7.23 31.32
CA PHE A 207 -0.09 5.93 31.37
C PHE A 207 0.39 4.98 32.48
N VAL A 208 1.46 5.32 33.19
CA VAL A 208 2.11 4.51 34.25
C VAL A 208 2.00 5.22 35.61
N GLU A 209 2.22 4.43 36.68
CA GLU A 209 2.18 4.86 38.07
C GLU A 209 3.16 6.00 38.38
N ASN A 210 2.68 7.05 39.04
CA ASN A 210 3.50 7.93 39.85
C ASN A 210 2.98 7.85 41.29
N ASP A 211 3.85 8.00 42.29
CA ASP A 211 3.61 7.76 43.74
C ASP A 211 2.37 8.46 44.35
N VAL A 212 1.73 9.36 43.61
CA VAL A 212 0.62 10.22 44.05
C VAL A 212 -0.75 9.75 43.53
N GLU A 213 -0.84 9.06 42.39
CA GLU A 213 -2.12 8.60 41.80
C GLU A 213 -1.98 7.23 41.11
N LYS A 214 -2.47 6.18 41.77
CA LYS A 214 -2.55 4.83 41.16
C LYS A 214 -3.49 4.81 39.95
N LYS A 215 -2.90 4.62 38.76
CA LYS A 215 -3.63 4.36 37.50
C LYS A 215 -3.74 2.83 37.26
N PRO A 216 -4.83 2.35 36.66
CA PRO A 216 -5.01 0.92 36.37
C PRO A 216 -4.06 0.42 35.28
N GLU A 217 -3.66 -0.85 35.36
CA GLU A 217 -2.81 -1.51 34.33
C GLU A 217 -3.49 -1.49 32.96
N ILE A 218 -2.70 -1.26 31.91
CA ILE A 218 -3.15 -1.28 30.51
C ILE A 218 -3.47 -2.73 30.12
N GLY A 219 -4.75 -3.03 29.95
CA GLY A 219 -5.27 -4.37 29.70
C GLY A 219 -5.89 -4.57 28.32
N LYS A 220 -6.23 -5.83 28.02
CA LYS A 220 -6.98 -6.19 26.79
C LYS A 220 -8.44 -5.74 26.90
N SER A 221 -9.07 -5.43 25.77
CA SER A 221 -10.47 -4.98 25.69
C SER A 221 -10.77 -3.67 26.41
N GLN A 222 -9.80 -2.77 26.46
CA GLN A 222 -9.92 -1.42 27.01
C GLN A 222 -9.54 -0.38 25.95
N ILE A 223 -10.13 0.81 26.05
CA ILE A 223 -9.78 2.01 25.29
C ILE A 223 -8.93 2.87 26.22
N HIS A 224 -7.80 3.35 25.70
CA HIS A 224 -6.78 4.07 26.45
C HIS A 224 -6.70 5.54 26.01
N VAL A 225 -6.95 5.82 24.72
CA VAL A 225 -6.82 7.17 24.15
C VAL A 225 -8.07 7.55 23.37
N LEU A 226 -8.59 8.75 23.64
CA LEU A 226 -9.60 9.41 22.82
C LEU A 226 -8.90 10.41 21.89
N VAL A 227 -9.15 10.30 20.58
CA VAL A 227 -8.52 11.12 19.54
C VAL A 227 -9.54 12.12 19.02
N LYS A 228 -9.31 13.40 19.28
CA LYS A 228 -10.13 14.48 18.73
C LYS A 228 -9.46 15.04 17.48
N VAL A 229 -10.16 14.92 16.35
CA VAL A 229 -9.74 15.41 15.04
C VAL A 229 -10.30 16.82 14.84
N PRO A 230 -9.53 17.75 14.25
CA PRO A 230 -10.04 19.09 13.95
C PRO A 230 -11.20 19.02 12.96
N VAL A 231 -12.30 19.68 13.28
CA VAL A 231 -13.44 19.85 12.36
C VAL A 231 -12.96 20.75 11.21
N LEU A 232 -12.91 20.21 9.99
CA LEU A 232 -12.76 21.01 8.79
C LEU A 232 -14.07 21.77 8.60
N ASN A 233 -14.06 23.08 8.81
CA ASN A 233 -15.22 23.93 8.62
C ASN A 233 -15.61 23.99 7.14
N ASP A 234 -16.41 23.02 6.69
CA ASP A 234 -17.33 23.22 5.57
C ASP A 234 -18.56 23.92 6.15
N ALA A 235 -18.46 25.24 6.30
CA ALA A 235 -19.63 26.07 6.51
C ALA A 235 -20.50 25.94 5.26
N THR A 236 -21.48 25.02 5.29
CA THR A 236 -22.89 25.14 4.82
C THR A 236 -23.46 23.75 4.55
N ARG A 237 -24.11 23.12 5.54
CA ARG A 237 -25.40 22.43 5.33
C ARG A 237 -26.08 22.06 6.65
N ALA A 238 -27.25 22.62 6.83
CA ALA A 238 -28.08 22.58 8.02
C ALA A 238 -29.04 21.37 8.08
N ASN A 239 -29.37 20.96 9.31
CA ASN A 239 -30.64 20.44 9.86
C ASN A 239 -31.56 19.52 9.02
N PHE A 240 -31.74 18.26 9.44
CA PHE A 240 -32.97 17.60 9.99
C PHE A 240 -32.80 16.05 10.07
N PRO A 241 -33.46 15.32 11.00
CA PRO A 241 -33.15 13.92 11.36
C PRO A 241 -34.03 12.88 10.63
N VAL A 242 -33.47 11.72 10.29
CA VAL A 242 -34.20 10.56 9.72
C VAL A 242 -33.79 9.28 10.47
N SER A 243 -34.76 8.41 10.75
CA SER A 243 -34.71 7.32 11.73
C SER A 243 -33.85 6.09 11.37
N GLU A 244 -33.30 5.48 12.42
CA GLU A 244 -32.32 4.38 12.48
C GLU A 244 -32.74 3.08 11.76
N SER A 245 -34.04 2.84 11.57
CA SER A 245 -34.57 1.65 10.87
C SER A 245 -34.57 1.79 9.33
N THR A 246 -34.48 3.02 8.82
CA THR A 246 -34.31 3.30 7.39
C THR A 246 -32.82 3.29 7.03
N LEU A 247 -31.96 3.73 7.94
CA LEU A 247 -30.50 3.75 7.76
C LEU A 247 -29.92 2.35 7.58
N LYS A 248 -30.39 1.34 8.33
CA LYS A 248 -29.87 -0.03 8.17
C LYS A 248 -30.22 -0.70 6.84
N ARG A 249 -31.40 -0.43 6.28
CA ARG A 249 -31.79 -0.88 4.92
C ARG A 249 -31.21 0.00 3.81
N LEU A 250 -30.87 1.24 4.13
CA LEU A 250 -30.16 2.13 3.23
C LEU A 250 -28.66 1.89 3.21
N VAL A 251 -28.01 1.32 4.23
CA VAL A 251 -26.55 1.08 4.25
C VAL A 251 -26.15 -0.04 3.27
N GLU A 252 -26.90 -1.14 3.20
CA GLU A 252 -26.65 -2.22 2.21
C GLU A 252 -27.05 -1.81 0.78
N LEU A 253 -28.08 -0.95 0.64
CA LEU A 253 -28.39 -0.31 -0.63
C LEU A 253 -27.39 0.82 -0.95
N ALA A 254 -26.79 1.49 0.04
CA ALA A 254 -25.93 2.66 -0.11
C ALA A 254 -24.54 2.30 -0.56
N GLU A 255 -23.94 1.16 -0.24
CA GLU A 255 -22.60 0.85 -0.79
C GLU A 255 -22.64 0.59 -2.31
N VAL A 256 -23.75 0.02 -2.79
CA VAL A 256 -24.09 -0.14 -4.21
C VAL A 256 -24.55 1.19 -4.82
N LEU A 257 -25.39 1.92 -4.11
CA LEU A 257 -25.88 3.23 -4.53
C LEU A 257 -24.82 4.31 -4.41
N ASP A 258 -23.73 4.20 -3.65
CA ASP A 258 -22.69 5.24 -3.55
C ASP A 258 -21.77 5.16 -4.74
N ALA A 259 -21.30 4.00 -5.17
CA ALA A 259 -20.54 3.90 -6.41
C ALA A 259 -21.38 4.34 -7.64
N LYS A 260 -22.69 4.02 -7.61
CA LYS A 260 -23.65 4.40 -8.66
C LYS A 260 -24.04 5.89 -8.59
N LYS A 261 -24.30 6.45 -7.39
CA LYS A 261 -24.63 7.88 -7.14
C LYS A 261 -23.42 8.79 -7.22
N LEU A 262 -22.22 8.36 -6.82
CA LEU A 262 -20.98 9.15 -6.98
C LEU A 262 -20.68 9.41 -8.46
N CYS A 263 -21.06 8.48 -9.34
CA CYS A 263 -21.11 8.70 -10.78
C CYS A 263 -22.36 9.51 -11.19
N THR A 264 -23.59 9.16 -10.79
CA THR A 264 -24.81 9.81 -11.33
C THR A 264 -25.20 11.18 -10.76
N ALA A 265 -24.68 11.60 -9.59
CA ALA A 265 -25.10 12.83 -8.91
C ALA A 265 -24.44 14.11 -9.46
N ASP A 266 -23.27 14.01 -10.10
CA ASP A 266 -22.53 15.17 -10.67
C ASP A 266 -22.28 15.05 -12.18
N LEU A 267 -22.79 13.99 -12.82
CA LEU A 267 -22.78 13.85 -14.28
C LEU A 267 -24.13 14.38 -14.78
N THR A 268 -24.10 15.47 -15.57
CA THR A 268 -25.30 16.03 -16.22
C THR A 268 -26.10 14.90 -16.87
N GLN A 269 -27.41 14.85 -16.60
CA GLN A 269 -28.34 13.76 -16.95
C GLN A 269 -28.38 13.37 -18.45
N GLY A 270 -27.60 14.02 -19.32
CA GLY A 270 -27.52 13.73 -20.75
C GLY A 270 -26.39 12.78 -21.20
N ASP A 271 -25.30 12.60 -20.44
CA ASP A 271 -24.04 12.17 -21.09
C ASP A 271 -23.53 10.76 -20.72
N VAL A 272 -24.08 10.07 -19.71
CA VAL A 272 -23.44 8.85 -19.18
C VAL A 272 -24.44 7.74 -18.84
N LYS A 273 -24.43 6.67 -19.63
CA LYS A 273 -25.23 5.46 -19.39
C LYS A 273 -24.40 4.40 -18.66
N LEU A 274 -24.76 4.13 -17.42
CA LEU A 274 -24.23 2.99 -16.66
C LEU A 274 -24.84 1.70 -17.20
N ASN A 275 -23.98 0.74 -17.55
CA ASN A 275 -24.38 -0.58 -18.03
C ASN A 275 -24.07 -1.60 -16.93
N PRO A 276 -25.07 -2.10 -16.16
CA PRO A 276 -24.85 -3.13 -15.15
C PRO A 276 -24.38 -4.43 -15.78
N ILE A 277 -23.50 -5.14 -15.08
CA ILE A 277 -22.98 -6.44 -15.49
C ILE A 277 -22.95 -7.37 -14.28
N SER A 278 -23.41 -8.61 -14.48
CA SER A 278 -23.37 -9.66 -13.47
C SER A 278 -22.19 -10.59 -13.74
N LEU A 279 -21.28 -10.70 -12.79
CA LEU A 279 -20.12 -11.59 -12.80
C LEU A 279 -20.16 -12.58 -11.61
N LYS A 280 -21.37 -12.94 -11.15
CA LYS A 280 -21.61 -13.82 -9.99
C LYS A 280 -20.80 -15.12 -10.03
N ASP A 281 -20.73 -15.74 -11.19
CA ASP A 281 -20.09 -17.04 -11.38
C ASP A 281 -18.64 -16.91 -11.89
N PHE A 282 -18.13 -15.67 -12.02
CA PHE A 282 -16.76 -15.45 -12.46
C PHE A 282 -15.79 -15.88 -11.36
N ASN A 283 -14.90 -16.80 -11.72
CA ASN A 283 -13.74 -17.17 -10.91
C ASN A 283 -12.48 -16.94 -11.74
N PHE A 284 -11.49 -16.25 -11.19
CA PHE A 284 -10.27 -15.94 -11.91
C PHE A 284 -9.48 -17.20 -12.29
N SER A 285 -9.58 -18.27 -11.49
CA SER A 285 -8.99 -19.57 -11.84
C SER A 285 -9.58 -20.18 -13.12
N ASN A 286 -10.78 -19.75 -13.55
CA ASN A 286 -11.45 -20.29 -14.75
C ASN A 286 -10.80 -19.82 -16.05
N LEU A 287 -9.88 -18.84 -16.02
CA LEU A 287 -9.16 -18.40 -17.21
C LEU A 287 -8.27 -19.51 -17.79
N GLY A 288 -7.96 -20.54 -16.99
CA GLY A 288 -7.08 -21.65 -17.37
C GLY A 288 -5.69 -21.53 -16.73
N PRO A 289 -4.78 -22.46 -17.04
CA PRO A 289 -3.46 -22.50 -16.43
C PRO A 289 -2.61 -21.30 -16.86
N TRP A 290 -2.07 -20.58 -15.86
CA TRP A 290 -1.13 -19.47 -16.04
C TRP A 290 0.30 -19.95 -16.32
N GLU A 291 0.41 -20.90 -17.24
CA GLU A 291 1.68 -21.49 -17.64
C GLU A 291 2.36 -20.65 -18.73
N ILE A 292 3.69 -20.68 -18.76
CA ILE A 292 4.45 -19.92 -19.76
C ILE A 292 4.27 -20.59 -21.12
N ASN A 293 4.10 -19.76 -22.17
CA ASN A 293 3.86 -20.16 -23.55
C ASN A 293 2.53 -20.88 -23.78
N THR A 294 1.53 -20.63 -22.94
CA THR A 294 0.18 -21.17 -23.12
C THR A 294 -0.83 -20.07 -23.44
N TRP A 295 -1.96 -20.48 -24.01
CA TRP A 295 -3.10 -19.61 -24.23
C TRP A 295 -4.12 -19.81 -23.12
N ILE A 296 -4.59 -18.70 -22.56
CA ILE A 296 -5.70 -18.67 -21.62
C ILE A 296 -6.95 -18.11 -22.29
N ASN A 297 -8.11 -18.64 -21.91
CA ASN A 297 -9.40 -18.15 -22.40
C ASN A 297 -9.83 -16.95 -21.55
N THR A 298 -10.02 -15.80 -22.20
CA THR A 298 -10.41 -14.54 -21.57
C THR A 298 -11.77 -14.04 -22.07
N GLN A 299 -12.60 -14.94 -22.60
CA GLN A 299 -13.89 -14.60 -23.19
C GLN A 299 -14.83 -13.87 -22.21
N GLU A 300 -14.82 -14.25 -20.93
CA GLU A 300 -15.65 -13.58 -19.91
C GLU A 300 -15.21 -12.13 -19.64
N ILE A 301 -13.90 -11.86 -19.69
CA ILE A 301 -13.32 -10.51 -19.54
C ILE A 301 -13.62 -9.67 -20.79
N CYS A 302 -13.54 -10.27 -21.98
CA CYS A 302 -13.85 -9.64 -23.26
C CYS A 302 -15.30 -9.14 -23.36
N ARG A 303 -16.23 -9.72 -22.61
CA ARG A 303 -17.64 -9.24 -22.58
C ARG A 303 -17.81 -7.86 -21.94
N VAL A 304 -16.84 -7.43 -21.13
CA VAL A 304 -16.96 -6.24 -20.28
C VAL A 304 -15.84 -5.23 -20.48
N THR A 305 -14.88 -5.56 -21.35
CA THR A 305 -13.72 -4.73 -21.72
C THR A 305 -13.44 -4.89 -23.23
N ASP A 306 -12.62 -4.01 -23.81
CA ASP A 306 -12.03 -4.14 -25.15
C ASP A 306 -10.91 -5.21 -25.23
N PHE A 307 -10.83 -6.10 -24.24
CA PHE A 307 -9.78 -7.10 -24.12
C PHE A 307 -10.07 -8.31 -25.05
N PRO A 308 -9.07 -8.96 -25.70
CA PRO A 308 -9.30 -10.11 -26.57
C PRO A 308 -9.88 -11.33 -25.85
N GLN A 309 -10.49 -12.23 -26.63
CA GLN A 309 -11.10 -13.48 -26.12
C GLN A 309 -10.06 -14.54 -25.70
N GLU A 310 -8.83 -14.39 -26.16
CA GLU A 310 -7.71 -15.28 -25.81
C GLU A 310 -6.47 -14.43 -25.53
N CYS A 311 -5.65 -14.90 -24.60
CA CYS A 311 -4.39 -14.25 -24.25
C CYS A 311 -3.25 -15.25 -24.22
N PHE A 312 -2.13 -14.89 -24.84
CA PHE A 312 -0.88 -15.64 -24.76
C PHE A 312 -0.06 -15.23 -23.53
N ILE A 313 0.29 -16.20 -22.68
CA ILE A 313 1.02 -15.98 -21.44
C ILE A 313 2.52 -16.12 -21.68
N ARG A 314 3.24 -15.00 -21.53
CA ARG A 314 4.70 -14.96 -21.61
C ARG A 314 5.32 -15.00 -20.23
N LYS A 315 6.59 -15.42 -20.16
CA LYS A 315 7.34 -15.43 -18.90
C LYS A 315 7.32 -14.07 -18.21
N GLU A 316 7.56 -12.99 -18.94
CA GLU A 316 7.64 -11.66 -18.35
C GLU A 316 6.29 -11.15 -17.88
N ALA A 317 5.20 -11.62 -18.52
CA ALA A 317 3.86 -11.34 -18.04
C ALA A 317 3.63 -12.00 -16.67
N VAL A 318 4.02 -13.26 -16.50
CA VAL A 318 3.94 -13.98 -15.23
C VAL A 318 4.80 -13.32 -14.15
N ASP A 319 6.05 -13.00 -14.47
CA ASP A 319 6.99 -12.37 -13.53
C ASP A 319 6.46 -11.01 -13.03
N ILE A 320 5.99 -10.15 -13.95
CA ILE A 320 5.38 -8.86 -13.59
C ILE A 320 4.11 -9.05 -12.78
N PHE A 321 3.27 -10.00 -13.17
CA PHE A 321 2.02 -10.28 -12.46
C PHE A 321 2.29 -10.70 -11.01
N ASN A 322 3.29 -11.56 -10.77
CA ASN A 322 3.71 -11.95 -9.44
C ASN A 322 4.25 -10.77 -8.61
N ILE A 323 5.05 -9.89 -9.23
CA ILE A 323 5.50 -8.64 -8.58
C ILE A 323 4.31 -7.76 -8.17
N LEU A 324 3.27 -7.68 -9.00
CA LEU A 324 2.06 -6.92 -8.67
C LEU A 324 1.32 -7.54 -7.48
N LYS A 325 1.19 -8.87 -7.42
CA LYS A 325 0.57 -9.59 -6.29
C LYS A 325 1.29 -9.31 -4.97
N GLU A 326 2.61 -9.47 -4.95
CA GLU A 326 3.43 -9.32 -3.73
C GLU A 326 3.38 -7.90 -3.12
N ARG A 327 3.12 -6.88 -3.93
CA ARG A 327 3.09 -5.50 -3.46
C ARG A 327 1.86 -5.13 -2.65
N GLY A 328 0.70 -5.77 -2.90
CA GLY A 328 -0.58 -5.38 -2.29
C GLY A 328 -0.98 -3.91 -2.51
N SER A 329 -0.48 -3.26 -3.57
CA SER A 329 -0.74 -1.83 -3.81
C SER A 329 -2.13 -1.60 -4.42
N TYR A 330 -2.89 -0.68 -3.81
CA TYR A 330 -4.27 -0.40 -4.18
C TYR A 330 -4.43 0.60 -5.33
N GLN A 331 -3.36 1.26 -5.79
CA GLN A 331 -3.44 2.23 -6.89
C GLN A 331 -2.30 1.98 -7.87
N ILE A 332 -2.62 1.49 -9.07
CA ILE A 332 -1.64 1.06 -10.07
C ILE A 332 -1.88 1.76 -11.41
N VAL A 333 -0.81 2.27 -11.99
CA VAL A 333 -0.79 2.74 -13.38
C VAL A 333 0.33 2.06 -14.15
N LEU A 334 0.02 1.58 -15.36
CA LEU A 334 1.03 1.10 -16.30
C LEU A 334 1.27 2.12 -17.40
N LEU A 335 2.44 2.75 -17.38
CA LEU A 335 2.87 3.69 -18.42
C LEU A 335 3.85 3.00 -19.38
N GLY A 336 3.83 3.39 -20.64
CA GLY A 336 4.84 2.92 -21.58
C GLY A 336 4.39 2.54 -22.97
N SER A 337 5.36 2.02 -23.72
CA SER A 337 5.32 1.72 -25.14
C SER A 337 4.17 0.79 -25.51
N ALA A 338 3.35 1.18 -26.49
CA ALA A 338 2.16 0.42 -26.84
C ALA A 338 2.51 -0.89 -27.57
N GLY A 339 1.68 -1.93 -27.40
CA GLY A 339 1.90 -3.24 -28.02
C GLY A 339 2.74 -4.23 -27.21
N VAL A 340 3.28 -3.84 -26.05
CA VAL A 340 4.10 -4.75 -25.20
C VAL A 340 3.27 -5.60 -24.21
N GLY A 341 1.95 -5.45 -24.19
CA GLY A 341 1.06 -6.25 -23.31
C GLY A 341 0.72 -5.63 -21.94
N LYS A 342 0.95 -4.32 -21.74
CA LYS A 342 0.65 -3.66 -20.45
C LYS A 342 -0.83 -3.65 -20.08
N SER A 343 -1.69 -3.29 -21.03
CA SER A 343 -3.14 -3.21 -20.83
C SER A 343 -3.70 -4.58 -20.46
N LEU A 344 -3.19 -5.63 -21.13
CA LEU A 344 -3.42 -7.02 -20.79
C LEU A 344 -3.13 -7.31 -19.32
N LEU A 345 -1.91 -7.00 -18.87
CA LEU A 345 -1.48 -7.25 -17.49
C LEU A 345 -2.36 -6.52 -16.47
N LEU A 346 -2.71 -5.26 -16.74
CA LEU A 346 -3.53 -4.48 -15.81
C LEU A 346 -4.96 -4.99 -15.72
N VAL A 347 -5.56 -5.36 -16.85
CA VAL A 347 -6.92 -5.91 -16.89
C VAL A 347 -6.95 -7.21 -16.10
N LEU A 348 -6.03 -8.14 -16.36
CA LEU A 348 -5.96 -9.40 -15.61
C LEU A 348 -5.73 -9.15 -14.12
N TYR A 349 -4.89 -8.17 -13.76
CA TYR A 349 -4.64 -7.83 -12.37
C TYR A 349 -5.89 -7.26 -11.68
N ALA A 350 -6.66 -6.41 -12.36
CA ALA A 350 -7.90 -5.86 -11.84
C ALA A 350 -8.94 -6.96 -11.55
N PHE A 351 -9.07 -7.94 -12.44
CA PHE A 351 -9.98 -9.08 -12.23
C PHE A 351 -9.50 -10.01 -11.12
N TRP A 352 -8.20 -10.27 -11.04
CA TRP A 352 -7.61 -11.04 -9.93
C TRP A 352 -7.88 -10.36 -8.58
N MET A 353 -7.61 -9.05 -8.48
CA MET A 353 -7.89 -8.25 -7.28
C MET A 353 -9.38 -8.29 -6.90
N ALA A 354 -10.27 -8.25 -7.88
CA ALA A 354 -11.70 -8.30 -7.63
C ALA A 354 -12.16 -9.66 -7.11
N PHE A 355 -11.76 -10.74 -7.78
CA PHE A 355 -12.42 -12.02 -7.59
C PHE A 355 -11.64 -13.02 -6.75
N GLU A 356 -10.30 -12.91 -6.70
CA GLU A 356 -9.46 -13.71 -5.79
C GLU A 356 -9.25 -12.97 -4.47
N GLU A 357 -8.83 -11.70 -4.52
CA GLU A 357 -8.56 -10.91 -3.30
C GLU A 357 -9.83 -10.32 -2.67
N LYS A 358 -10.99 -10.47 -3.32
CA LYS A 358 -12.30 -9.94 -2.88
C LYS A 358 -12.26 -8.43 -2.59
N ARG A 359 -11.66 -7.66 -3.50
CA ARG A 359 -11.55 -6.20 -3.37
C ARG A 359 -12.27 -5.48 -4.49
N SER A 360 -13.05 -4.46 -4.15
CA SER A 360 -13.64 -3.61 -5.18
C SER A 360 -12.58 -2.83 -5.98
N VAL A 361 -12.62 -2.95 -7.31
CA VAL A 361 -11.67 -2.33 -8.26
C VAL A 361 -12.41 -1.42 -9.22
N LEU A 362 -11.88 -0.21 -9.44
CA LEU A 362 -12.23 0.64 -10.57
C LEU A 362 -11.10 0.61 -11.58
N LEU A 363 -11.35 0.00 -12.73
CA LEU A 363 -10.47 -0.02 -13.89
C LEU A 363 -10.89 1.08 -14.85
N VAL A 364 -9.97 2.01 -15.12
CA VAL A 364 -10.19 3.14 -16.04
C VAL A 364 -9.22 3.02 -17.19
N ARG A 365 -9.75 2.93 -18.41
CA ARG A 365 -8.96 2.71 -19.61
C ARG A 365 -9.25 3.79 -20.64
N ARG A 366 -8.21 4.45 -21.14
CA ARG A 366 -8.31 5.33 -22.30
C ARG A 366 -8.03 4.53 -23.58
N ILE A 367 -9.05 4.40 -24.43
CA ILE A 367 -8.90 3.74 -25.73
C ILE A 367 -8.64 4.80 -26.80
N LYS A 368 -7.56 4.60 -27.55
CA LYS A 368 -7.19 5.42 -28.73
C LYS A 368 -7.56 4.64 -29.99
N GLY A 369 -8.27 5.23 -30.94
CA GLY A 369 -8.64 4.56 -32.20
C GLY A 369 -10.08 4.86 -32.62
N GLU A 370 -10.75 3.98 -33.35
CA GLU A 370 -12.19 4.09 -33.61
C GLU A 370 -12.96 3.76 -32.30
N GLY A 371 -13.99 4.54 -31.92
CA GLY A 371 -14.64 4.41 -30.61
C GLY A 371 -13.91 5.11 -29.44
N LYS A 372 -13.17 6.20 -29.73
CA LYS A 372 -12.39 6.98 -28.74
C LYS A 372 -13.20 7.34 -27.50
N GLY A 373 -12.61 7.10 -26.33
CA GLY A 373 -13.19 7.51 -25.07
C GLY A 373 -12.45 6.95 -23.86
N ILE A 374 -12.90 7.38 -22.69
CA ILE A 374 -12.51 6.77 -21.42
C ILE A 374 -13.59 5.76 -21.03
N PHE A 375 -13.15 4.56 -20.71
CA PHE A 375 -13.98 3.44 -20.31
C PHE A 375 -13.74 3.14 -18.84
N PHE A 376 -14.82 2.93 -18.10
CA PHE A 376 -14.77 2.54 -16.70
C PHE A 376 -15.36 1.15 -16.57
N VAL A 377 -14.67 0.31 -15.82
CA VAL A 377 -15.16 -0.99 -15.37
C VAL A 377 -15.05 -1.02 -13.87
N TYR A 378 -16.19 -1.06 -13.20
CA TYR A 378 -16.25 -1.28 -11.76
C TYR A 378 -16.50 -2.75 -11.50
N LEU A 379 -15.55 -3.38 -10.81
CA LEU A 379 -15.61 -4.75 -10.36
C LEU A 379 -15.84 -4.72 -8.85
N ASN A 380 -16.97 -5.27 -8.41
CA ASN A 380 -17.28 -5.38 -7.00
C ASN A 380 -16.84 -6.74 -6.49
N GLY A 381 -15.77 -6.76 -5.68
CA GLY A 381 -15.23 -8.01 -5.14
C GLY A 381 -16.11 -8.63 -4.04
N ASP A 382 -16.92 -7.81 -3.36
CA ASP A 382 -17.80 -8.24 -2.27
C ASP A 382 -19.14 -8.77 -2.81
N ASP A 383 -19.66 -8.12 -3.86
CA ASP A 383 -20.85 -8.56 -4.58
C ASP A 383 -20.63 -8.55 -6.10
N PRO A 384 -20.12 -9.67 -6.67
CA PRO A 384 -19.90 -9.82 -8.11
C PRO A 384 -21.16 -9.64 -8.98
N SER A 385 -22.35 -9.70 -8.39
CA SER A 385 -23.62 -9.37 -9.06
C SER A 385 -23.73 -7.90 -9.45
N ASN A 386 -22.95 -7.05 -8.78
CA ASN A 386 -23.05 -5.62 -8.79
C ASN A 386 -21.79 -4.98 -9.38
N CYS A 387 -21.45 -5.43 -10.58
CA CYS A 387 -20.44 -4.81 -11.42
C CYS A 387 -21.13 -3.90 -12.47
N TRP A 388 -20.39 -2.95 -13.03
CA TRP A 388 -20.94 -2.09 -14.09
C TRP A 388 -19.83 -1.50 -14.95
N THR A 389 -20.23 -1.06 -16.14
CA THR A 389 -19.35 -0.36 -17.06
C THR A 389 -19.94 0.98 -17.49
N VAL A 390 -19.04 1.88 -17.89
CA VAL A 390 -19.38 3.12 -18.59
C VAL A 390 -18.53 3.18 -19.84
N SER A 391 -19.18 3.25 -20.99
CA SER A 391 -18.55 3.43 -22.28
C SER A 391 -18.70 4.90 -22.67
N VAL A 392 -17.59 5.64 -22.64
CA VAL A 392 -17.41 7.02 -23.13
C VAL A 392 -17.73 8.12 -22.11
N LEU A 393 -16.65 8.69 -21.53
CA LEU A 393 -16.66 9.93 -20.75
C LEU A 393 -15.73 11.00 -21.31
N SER A 394 -15.97 12.26 -20.93
CA SER A 394 -15.03 13.38 -21.08
C SER A 394 -13.93 13.36 -20.02
N ASP A 395 -12.80 14.02 -20.29
CA ASP A 395 -11.68 14.12 -19.34
C ASP A 395 -12.08 14.80 -18.01
N ARG A 396 -12.99 15.78 -18.04
CA ARG A 396 -13.49 16.47 -16.84
C ARG A 396 -14.28 15.53 -15.92
N SER A 397 -15.08 14.64 -16.49
CA SER A 397 -15.85 13.63 -15.76
C SER A 397 -14.93 12.65 -15.05
N MET A 398 -13.78 12.33 -15.66
CA MET A 398 -12.79 11.41 -15.11
C MET A 398 -12.16 11.94 -13.82
N GLU A 399 -11.67 13.18 -13.77
CA GLU A 399 -11.02 13.74 -12.57
C GLU A 399 -11.94 13.72 -11.34
N SER A 400 -13.21 14.08 -11.53
CA SER A 400 -14.24 14.04 -10.48
C SER A 400 -14.48 12.63 -9.96
N ILE A 401 -14.56 11.63 -10.86
CA ILE A 401 -14.73 10.23 -10.49
C ILE A 401 -13.47 9.71 -9.76
N LEU A 402 -12.28 10.00 -10.27
CA LEU A 402 -11.03 9.54 -9.65
C LEU A 402 -10.87 10.11 -8.23
N GLU A 403 -11.16 11.40 -8.02
CA GLU A 403 -11.07 12.03 -6.68
C GLU A 403 -11.99 11.35 -5.67
N LYS A 404 -13.19 10.96 -6.10
CA LYS A 404 -14.18 10.27 -5.26
C LYS A 404 -13.75 8.84 -4.90
N PHE A 405 -13.11 8.14 -5.83
CA PHE A 405 -12.66 6.76 -5.62
C PHE A 405 -11.29 6.64 -4.92
N ARG A 406 -10.54 7.75 -4.75
CA ARG A 406 -9.22 7.78 -4.06
C ARG A 406 -9.24 7.31 -2.60
N ARG A 407 -10.40 7.34 -1.93
CA ARG A 407 -10.45 7.21 -0.46
C ARG A 407 -10.37 5.77 0.07
N ASN A 408 -10.81 4.73 -0.66
CA ASN A 408 -10.86 3.35 -0.12
C ASN A 408 -10.90 2.19 -1.15
N LYS A 409 -10.74 2.42 -2.47
CA LYS A 409 -10.92 1.38 -3.50
C LYS A 409 -9.68 1.18 -4.37
N CYS A 410 -9.55 -0.02 -4.96
CA CYS A 410 -8.44 -0.32 -5.85
C CYS A 410 -8.64 0.42 -7.18
N LEU A 411 -7.63 1.16 -7.65
CA LEU A 411 -7.72 1.98 -8.85
C LEU A 411 -6.65 1.58 -9.86
N CYS A 412 -7.10 1.14 -11.03
CA CYS A 412 -6.24 0.69 -12.12
C CYS A 412 -6.39 1.63 -13.32
N LEU A 413 -5.31 2.27 -13.76
CA LEU A 413 -5.33 3.22 -14.87
C LEU A 413 -4.50 2.71 -16.07
N ASP A 414 -5.10 2.67 -17.26
CA ASP A 414 -4.50 2.20 -18.52
C ASP A 414 -4.70 3.20 -19.67
N GLY A 415 -3.73 3.27 -20.58
CA GLY A 415 -3.85 4.03 -21.84
C GLY A 415 -3.57 5.53 -21.77
N PHE A 416 -3.21 6.06 -20.60
CA PHE A 416 -2.87 7.47 -20.38
C PHE A 416 -1.39 7.76 -20.67
N VAL A 417 -1.09 8.98 -21.12
CA VAL A 417 0.29 9.46 -21.25
C VAL A 417 0.74 10.14 -19.95
N GLN A 418 2.06 10.21 -19.72
CA GLN A 418 2.61 10.75 -18.47
C GLN A 418 2.13 12.17 -18.15
N SER A 419 1.98 13.05 -19.16
CA SER A 419 1.52 14.43 -18.99
C SER A 419 0.06 14.54 -18.52
N GLU A 420 -0.79 13.58 -18.87
CA GLU A 420 -2.19 13.52 -18.39
C GLU A 420 -2.25 13.04 -16.94
N MET A 421 -1.18 12.40 -16.46
CA MET A 421 -1.16 11.69 -15.18
C MET A 421 -0.45 12.47 -14.07
N THR A 422 0.12 13.64 -14.35
CA THR A 422 0.98 14.39 -13.40
C THR A 422 0.37 14.60 -12.03
N THR A 423 -0.95 14.83 -11.95
CA THR A 423 -1.69 15.02 -10.70
C THR A 423 -1.86 13.71 -9.91
N PHE A 424 -1.81 12.56 -10.59
CA PHE A 424 -2.01 11.23 -10.04
C PHE A 424 -0.69 10.50 -9.74
N LEU A 425 0.42 10.84 -10.43
CA LEU A 425 1.72 10.14 -10.26
C LEU A 425 2.23 10.10 -8.81
N LYS A 426 1.83 11.05 -7.95
CA LYS A 426 2.24 11.09 -6.53
C LYS A 426 1.53 10.07 -5.63
N THR A 427 0.37 9.54 -6.05
CA THR A 427 -0.44 8.62 -5.24
C THR A 427 -0.49 7.19 -5.80
N PHE A 428 0.02 6.98 -7.01
CA PHE A 428 -0.01 5.69 -7.70
C PHE A 428 1.34 5.02 -7.70
N SER A 429 1.35 3.69 -7.56
CA SER A 429 2.48 2.88 -7.98
C SER A 429 2.55 2.88 -9.50
N VAL A 430 3.61 3.48 -10.04
CA VAL A 430 3.86 3.52 -11.48
C VAL A 430 4.71 2.31 -11.88
N LEU A 431 4.20 1.51 -12.80
CA LEU A 431 4.99 0.55 -13.56
C LEU A 431 5.25 1.17 -14.94
N ALA A 432 6.51 1.36 -15.34
CA ALA A 432 6.81 2.03 -16.60
C ALA A 432 7.90 1.34 -17.43
N THR A 433 7.70 1.23 -18.74
CA THR A 433 8.80 0.97 -19.67
C THR A 433 9.69 2.21 -19.73
N SER A 434 10.99 2.06 -19.46
CA SER A 434 11.93 3.15 -19.14
C SER A 434 12.02 4.30 -20.15
N ALA A 435 11.67 4.08 -21.41
CA ALA A 435 11.92 5.06 -22.47
C ALA A 435 10.77 6.05 -22.73
N GLN A 436 9.56 5.80 -22.21
CA GLN A 436 8.42 6.72 -22.35
C GLN A 436 8.05 7.44 -21.04
N TYR A 437 8.80 7.17 -19.98
CA TYR A 437 8.65 7.88 -18.71
C TYR A 437 9.84 8.81 -18.52
N ASN A 438 9.61 10.11 -18.67
CA ASN A 438 10.62 11.12 -18.38
C ASN A 438 10.80 11.18 -16.86
N THR A 439 11.85 10.52 -16.38
CA THR A 439 12.09 10.32 -14.94
C THR A 439 12.70 11.59 -14.36
N LYS A 440 12.02 12.26 -13.43
CA LYS A 440 12.61 13.38 -12.67
C LYS A 440 13.32 12.84 -11.41
N GLN A 441 14.31 13.57 -10.92
CA GLN A 441 15.05 13.18 -9.71
C GLN A 441 14.13 12.99 -8.49
N ASP A 442 13.04 13.76 -8.40
CA ASP A 442 12.07 13.72 -7.31
C ASP A 442 11.07 12.55 -7.40
N ASP A 443 11.06 11.78 -8.50
CA ASP A 443 10.12 10.66 -8.70
C ASP A 443 10.61 9.36 -8.03
N ALA A 444 11.86 9.32 -7.55
CA ALA A 444 12.48 8.14 -6.95
C ALA A 444 11.71 7.48 -5.78
N PRO A 445 11.03 8.20 -4.87
CA PRO A 445 10.30 7.56 -3.76
C PRO A 445 8.95 6.95 -4.17
N VAL A 446 8.39 7.33 -5.32
CA VAL A 446 7.07 6.85 -5.82
C VAL A 446 7.19 5.92 -7.03
N LEU A 447 8.36 5.87 -7.66
CA LEU A 447 8.58 5.17 -8.91
C LEU A 447 9.46 3.94 -8.72
N LYS A 448 8.86 2.74 -8.85
CA LYS A 448 9.62 1.50 -9.02
C LYS A 448 9.61 1.11 -10.49
N ARG A 449 10.75 1.29 -11.17
CA ARG A 449 10.92 0.87 -12.56
C ARG A 449 10.75 -0.64 -12.68
N CYS A 450 9.89 -1.06 -13.60
CA CYS A 450 9.80 -2.44 -14.03
C CYS A 450 9.67 -2.39 -15.55
N LEU A 451 10.67 -2.97 -16.23
CA LEU A 451 10.70 -3.01 -17.68
C LEU A 451 9.74 -4.10 -18.14
N VAL A 452 8.72 -3.73 -18.90
CA VAL A 452 7.93 -4.70 -19.67
C VAL A 452 8.62 -4.85 -21.02
N PRO A 453 9.35 -5.96 -21.28
CA PRO A 453 10.10 -6.09 -22.51
C PRO A 453 9.17 -6.26 -23.71
N PHE A 454 9.70 -5.88 -24.87
CA PHE A 454 9.06 -6.17 -26.16
C PHE A 454 8.87 -7.67 -26.36
N TRP A 455 8.05 -8.02 -27.34
CA TRP A 455 7.86 -9.40 -27.73
C TRP A 455 9.13 -9.93 -28.36
N SER A 456 9.62 -11.06 -27.84
CA SER A 456 10.76 -11.74 -28.45
C SER A 456 10.35 -12.32 -29.80
N HIS A 457 11.36 -12.62 -30.63
CA HIS A 457 11.13 -13.32 -31.90
C HIS A 457 10.40 -14.65 -31.68
N SER A 458 10.85 -15.46 -30.71
CA SER A 458 10.20 -16.71 -30.35
C SER A 458 8.76 -16.54 -29.88
N ASP A 459 8.45 -15.49 -29.11
CA ASP A 459 7.07 -15.24 -28.67
C ASP A 459 6.16 -14.89 -29.85
N LEU A 460 6.63 -14.04 -30.77
CA LEU A 460 5.87 -13.63 -31.96
C LEU A 460 5.76 -14.76 -32.98
N GLN A 461 6.74 -15.65 -33.04
CA GLN A 461 6.65 -16.86 -33.84
C GLN A 461 5.51 -17.75 -33.34
N LEU A 462 5.49 -18.11 -32.04
CA LEU A 462 4.42 -18.89 -31.44
C LEU A 462 3.04 -18.21 -31.61
N PHE A 463 3.01 -16.89 -31.45
CA PHE A 463 1.80 -16.10 -31.63
C PHE A 463 1.31 -16.15 -33.09
N GLY A 464 2.20 -15.93 -34.05
CA GLY A 464 1.88 -15.90 -35.48
C GLY A 464 1.43 -17.26 -35.99
N GLU A 465 2.10 -18.34 -35.58
CA GLU A 465 1.71 -19.72 -35.88
C GLU A 465 0.29 -20.00 -35.38
N HIS A 466 -0.03 -19.58 -34.15
CA HIS A 466 -1.39 -19.71 -33.60
C HIS A 466 -2.43 -18.88 -34.37
N LYS A 467 -2.04 -17.75 -34.98
CA LYS A 467 -2.91 -16.95 -35.87
C LYS A 467 -2.87 -17.42 -37.33
N ASN A 468 -2.32 -18.60 -37.60
CA ASN A 468 -2.19 -19.19 -38.94
C ASN A 468 -1.46 -18.29 -39.94
N MET A 469 -0.51 -17.49 -39.46
CA MET A 469 0.39 -16.74 -40.32
C MET A 469 1.46 -17.68 -40.88
N ASP A 470 1.84 -17.50 -42.14
CA ASP A 470 2.97 -18.23 -42.71
C ASP A 470 4.30 -17.68 -42.17
N SER A 471 5.33 -18.54 -42.15
CA SER A 471 6.65 -18.20 -41.60
C SER A 471 7.27 -16.95 -42.25
N ILE A 472 7.06 -16.73 -43.55
CA ILE A 472 7.61 -15.56 -44.25
C ILE A 472 6.95 -14.28 -43.74
N SER A 473 5.63 -14.29 -43.62
CA SER A 473 4.85 -13.18 -43.05
C SER A 473 5.23 -12.92 -41.59
N ILE A 474 5.46 -13.95 -40.78
CA ILE A 474 5.91 -13.81 -39.39
C ILE A 474 7.26 -13.10 -39.33
N GLU A 475 8.27 -13.57 -40.06
CA GLU A 475 9.60 -12.95 -40.09
C GLU A 475 9.55 -11.49 -40.54
N LYS A 476 8.77 -11.25 -41.60
CA LYS A 476 8.59 -9.91 -42.16
C LYS A 476 7.92 -8.97 -41.16
N MET A 477 6.83 -9.40 -40.54
CA MET A 477 6.11 -8.57 -39.56
C MET A 477 6.86 -8.45 -38.24
N TYR A 478 7.69 -9.43 -37.86
CA TYR A 478 8.61 -9.30 -36.73
C TYR A 478 9.62 -8.17 -37.00
N PHE A 479 10.27 -8.19 -38.16
CA PHE A 479 11.23 -7.17 -38.57
C PHE A 479 10.62 -5.76 -38.58
N ILE A 480 9.43 -5.62 -39.18
CA ILE A 480 8.70 -4.34 -39.23
C ILE A 480 8.28 -3.91 -37.82
N SER A 481 7.64 -4.80 -37.05
CA SER A 481 7.04 -4.42 -35.77
C SER A 481 8.05 -4.14 -34.65
N GLY A 482 9.29 -4.61 -34.76
CA GLY A 482 10.33 -4.44 -33.75
C GLY A 482 9.93 -5.04 -32.38
N GLY A 483 9.18 -6.14 -32.39
CA GLY A 483 8.67 -6.78 -31.17
C GLY A 483 7.40 -6.13 -30.58
N SER A 484 6.73 -5.23 -31.30
CA SER A 484 5.41 -4.73 -30.88
C SER A 484 4.29 -5.58 -31.46
N LEU A 485 3.60 -6.35 -30.62
CA LEU A 485 2.45 -7.15 -31.04
C LEU A 485 1.36 -6.33 -31.75
N ARG A 486 1.14 -5.06 -31.35
CA ARG A 486 0.16 -4.19 -32.02
C ARG A 486 0.47 -4.03 -33.52
N TYR A 487 1.72 -3.79 -33.88
CA TYR A 487 2.12 -3.57 -35.29
C TYR A 487 2.28 -4.89 -36.01
N PHE A 488 2.72 -5.93 -35.30
CA PHE A 488 2.77 -7.30 -35.82
C PHE A 488 1.40 -7.76 -36.36
N LEU A 489 0.32 -7.30 -35.71
CA LEU A 489 -1.07 -7.59 -36.08
C LEU A 489 -1.68 -6.62 -37.11
N MET A 490 -0.98 -5.56 -37.50
CA MET A 490 -1.47 -4.61 -38.51
C MET A 490 -1.19 -5.11 -39.92
N ASP A 491 -1.87 -4.53 -40.91
CA ASP A 491 -1.42 -4.70 -42.29
C ASP A 491 -0.03 -4.08 -42.47
N GLU A 492 0.76 -4.71 -43.34
CA GLU A 492 2.16 -4.37 -43.58
C GLU A 492 2.35 -2.88 -43.91
N LYS A 493 1.51 -2.35 -44.80
CA LYS A 493 1.63 -0.97 -45.28
C LYS A 493 1.41 0.02 -44.15
N THR A 494 0.39 -0.19 -43.32
CA THR A 494 0.13 0.67 -42.16
C THR A 494 1.24 0.56 -41.13
N ALA A 495 1.76 -0.64 -40.87
CA ALA A 495 2.88 -0.84 -39.95
C ALA A 495 4.16 -0.13 -40.44
N MET A 496 4.47 -0.19 -41.74
CA MET A 496 5.59 0.54 -42.34
C MET A 496 5.40 2.06 -42.24
N ASN A 497 4.22 2.59 -42.57
CA ASN A 497 3.95 4.02 -42.45
C ASN A 497 4.18 4.53 -41.01
N CYS A 498 3.75 3.76 -40.01
CA CYS A 498 3.99 4.09 -38.60
C CYS A 498 5.49 4.15 -38.24
N ILE A 499 6.32 3.35 -38.91
CA ILE A 499 7.78 3.34 -38.73
C ILE A 499 8.41 4.54 -39.42
N ASP A 500 7.99 4.84 -40.65
CA ASP A 500 8.48 6.00 -41.40
C ASP A 500 8.17 7.31 -40.67
N GLU A 501 6.96 7.43 -40.10
CA GLU A 501 6.61 8.54 -39.21
C GLU A 501 7.54 8.61 -38.00
N ALA A 502 7.94 7.47 -37.42
CA ALA A 502 8.89 7.44 -36.32
C ALA A 502 10.29 7.88 -36.71
N PHE A 503 10.78 7.48 -37.89
CA PHE A 503 12.06 7.94 -38.43
C PHE A 503 12.05 9.42 -38.80
N SER A 504 10.93 9.96 -39.28
CA SER A 504 10.80 11.38 -39.65
C SER A 504 11.06 12.35 -38.48
N GLY A 505 10.86 11.87 -37.25
CA GLY A 505 11.12 12.62 -36.02
C GLY A 505 12.50 12.40 -35.40
N VAL A 506 13.38 11.58 -36.00
CA VAL A 506 14.74 11.31 -35.50
C VAL A 506 15.74 12.23 -36.20
N ASP A 507 16.50 13.01 -35.43
CA ASP A 507 17.61 13.80 -35.97
C ASP A 507 18.71 12.87 -36.52
N PRO A 508 19.20 13.06 -37.76
CA PRO A 508 20.31 12.29 -38.34
C PRO A 508 21.61 12.26 -37.52
N SER A 509 21.79 13.18 -36.57
CA SER A 509 22.91 13.21 -35.62
C SER A 509 22.70 12.33 -34.37
N SER A 510 21.50 11.78 -34.17
CA SER A 510 21.10 10.92 -33.04
C SER A 510 21.22 9.38 -33.19
N PRO A 511 21.81 8.76 -34.24
CA PRO A 511 21.92 7.30 -34.34
C PRO A 511 22.63 6.64 -33.16
N ASP A 512 23.59 7.31 -32.54
CA ASP A 512 24.30 6.78 -31.38
C ASP A 512 23.41 6.75 -30.13
N LEU A 513 22.44 7.66 -30.00
CA LEU A 513 21.47 7.64 -28.90
C LEU A 513 20.53 6.44 -28.98
N LEU A 514 20.23 5.92 -30.18
CA LEU A 514 19.47 4.67 -30.37
C LEU A 514 20.19 3.44 -29.80
N LYS A 515 21.51 3.51 -29.63
CA LYS A 515 22.34 2.45 -29.02
C LYS A 515 22.51 2.61 -27.51
N THR A 516 21.98 3.67 -26.91
CA THR A 516 22.10 3.94 -25.45
C THR A 516 20.78 3.72 -24.71
N GLN A 517 20.83 3.69 -23.38
CA GLN A 517 19.64 3.69 -22.52
C GLN A 517 18.85 5.01 -22.53
N TYR A 518 19.38 6.09 -23.13
CA TYR A 518 18.78 7.42 -23.13
C TYR A 518 17.90 7.63 -24.36
N GLY A 519 16.64 7.99 -24.16
CA GLY A 519 15.65 8.27 -25.21
C GLY A 519 15.95 9.54 -26.00
N THR A 520 15.62 9.57 -27.29
CA THR A 520 15.47 10.82 -28.07
C THR A 520 14.00 11.22 -28.01
N SER A 521 13.69 12.52 -27.90
CA SER A 521 12.32 12.99 -28.00
C SER A 521 11.82 12.82 -29.45
N SER A 522 10.73 12.09 -29.66
CA SER A 522 10.03 12.03 -30.94
C SER A 522 8.54 12.14 -30.77
N MET A 523 7.90 12.63 -31.82
CA MET A 523 6.45 12.69 -31.96
C MET A 523 5.79 11.31 -32.00
N SER A 524 6.58 10.23 -32.16
CA SER A 524 6.10 8.85 -32.12
C SER A 524 7.08 7.88 -31.44
N GLN A 525 6.72 6.59 -31.37
CA GLN A 525 7.39 5.61 -30.51
C GLN A 525 8.70 5.09 -31.10
N ILE A 526 9.83 5.75 -30.75
CA ILE A 526 11.18 5.46 -31.24
C ILE A 526 11.78 4.13 -30.76
N ASP A 527 11.33 3.57 -29.63
CA ASP A 527 11.90 2.35 -29.03
C ASP A 527 11.97 1.15 -30.00
N ARG A 528 11.07 1.13 -30.99
CA ARG A 528 10.97 0.08 -32.01
C ARG A 528 12.13 0.12 -33.00
N ILE A 529 12.60 1.33 -33.33
CA ILE A 529 13.76 1.55 -34.21
C ILE A 529 15.01 0.96 -33.57
N ARG A 530 15.16 1.07 -32.24
CA ARG A 530 16.27 0.46 -31.51
C ARG A 530 16.26 -1.05 -31.65
N MET A 531 15.09 -1.68 -31.48
CA MET A 531 14.95 -3.14 -31.60
C MET A 531 15.18 -3.64 -33.03
N ALA A 532 14.75 -2.88 -34.05
CA ALA A 532 14.99 -3.22 -35.47
C ALA A 532 16.45 -3.00 -35.92
N THR A 533 17.16 -2.05 -35.32
CA THR A 533 18.59 -1.81 -35.59
C THR A 533 19.53 -2.69 -34.76
N LEU A 534 19.03 -3.29 -33.68
CA LEU A 534 19.72 -4.32 -32.90
C LEU A 534 19.59 -5.69 -33.59
N LYS A 535 20.34 -5.94 -34.67
CA LYS A 535 20.95 -7.27 -34.96
C LYS A 535 21.85 -7.28 -36.19
N CYS A 536 23.15 -7.52 -35.94
CA CYS A 536 24.04 -8.39 -36.72
C CYS A 536 25.34 -8.53 -35.92
N ASN A 537 25.37 -9.47 -34.97
CA ASN A 537 26.56 -10.14 -34.43
C ASN A 537 26.06 -11.15 -33.39
N GLY A 538 25.79 -12.37 -33.86
CA GLY A 538 25.23 -13.48 -33.11
C GLY A 538 24.63 -14.47 -34.09
#